data_AF-A0A970GZ21-F1
#
_entry.id   AF-A0A970GZ21-F1
#
_cell.length_a   1.000
_cell.length_b   1.000
_cell.length_c   1.000
_cell.angle_alpha   90.00
_cell.angle_beta   90.00
_cell.angle_gamma   90.00
#
_symmetry.space_group_name_H-M   'P 1'
#
loop_
_entity.id
_entity.type
_entity.pdbx_description
1 polymer ?
#
loop_
_entity_poly.entity_id
_entity_poly.type
_entity_poly.pdbx_seq_one_letter_code
_entity_poly.pdbx_strand_id
1 'polypeptide(L)'
;MNSRFALQSTSCLALITALGLLWPAAAPARIKLITLPLRERVEIQLDHPSVTLVEEERIVPLVKTAADDEPNQVDFSWANTAIDPETIVFRVIGPAAGEANAGMQIRVHSVSYPPNEQALVWQVAASKSGAARVRISYVLGNLSKSFNYRAVAAHDEKTLTLAQYMRLQNFANEEFMGSFDADKGANLWAGWGRQFTRPVGLNETKEMLVAKFTDVPVRKTYTCNPATHDYLDRPQNKLRVPMHYVLKNDKASNLGTSPLPYGKVRLFIAPRDPKDATLSSTFLGEDWGAFTPIDDEMRLYLGVAQDIVVKRTIDKSERKRVAGNLYHYEITLKYEIENFKDQPVVLDIQENLRHVRGEIPNLAGSSRDVEWELLPATDLEGGPDKDKTTFDEVLFHVPLPARDKSGKAEKLVRRLHLRFRNEW
;
A
#
# COMPACT_ATOMS: atom_id res chain seq x y z
N MET A 1 -101.32 32.33 -35.32
CA MET A 1 -101.35 32.34 -36.80
C MET A 1 -100.20 31.51 -37.32
N ASN A 2 -100.56 30.43 -38.02
CA ASN A 2 -99.83 29.61 -39.00
C ASN A 2 -98.45 29.04 -38.58
N SER A 3 -98.31 27.77 -38.15
CA SER A 3 -98.65 26.45 -38.75
C SER A 3 -97.47 25.81 -39.47
N ARG A 4 -97.40 24.47 -39.33
CA ARG A 4 -96.64 23.42 -40.07
C ARG A 4 -95.46 22.86 -39.25
N PHE A 5 -95.29 21.57 -38.98
CA PHE A 5 -95.85 20.32 -39.52
C PHE A 5 -95.90 19.25 -38.41
N ALA A 6 -96.76 18.24 -38.58
CA ALA A 6 -96.95 17.11 -37.68
C ALA A 6 -96.74 15.77 -38.42
N LEU A 7 -96.63 14.69 -37.62
CA LEU A 7 -96.62 13.23 -37.92
C LEU A 7 -95.24 12.69 -38.38
N GLN A 8 -94.73 11.52 -37.95
CA GLN A 8 -95.36 10.36 -37.30
C GLN A 8 -94.30 9.37 -36.72
N SER A 9 -94.70 8.69 -35.64
CA SER A 9 -94.32 7.38 -35.06
C SER A 9 -93.15 6.54 -35.61
N THR A 10 -92.30 5.98 -34.73
CA THR A 10 -92.27 4.53 -34.40
C THR A 10 -91.33 4.19 -33.23
N SER A 11 -91.66 3.08 -32.58
CA SER A 11 -91.21 2.51 -31.30
C SER A 11 -89.76 2.01 -31.25
N CYS A 12 -89.11 2.03 -30.07
CA CYS A 12 -88.67 0.83 -29.33
C CYS A 12 -87.63 1.16 -28.22
N LEU A 13 -87.95 0.70 -27.01
CA LEU A 13 -87.07 0.20 -25.93
C LEU A 13 -85.58 0.59 -25.93
N ALA A 14 -85.15 1.28 -24.86
CA ALA A 14 -83.88 0.95 -24.19
C ALA A 14 -83.88 1.42 -22.73
N LEU A 15 -83.44 0.50 -21.88
CA LEU A 15 -83.45 0.44 -20.43
C LEU A 15 -82.25 1.22 -19.83
N ILE A 16 -82.50 1.95 -18.73
CA ILE A 16 -81.80 1.89 -17.43
C ILE A 16 -80.32 2.34 -17.29
N THR A 17 -80.19 3.46 -16.54
CA THR A 17 -79.19 3.84 -15.50
C THR A 17 -77.68 3.88 -15.77
N ALA A 18 -77.07 5.05 -15.52
CA ALA A 18 -75.91 5.20 -14.63
C ALA A 18 -75.70 6.69 -14.28
N LEU A 19 -75.99 7.06 -13.03
CA LEU A 19 -75.56 8.33 -12.45
C LEU A 19 -74.07 8.18 -12.09
N GLY A 20 -73.19 8.51 -13.04
CA GLY A 20 -71.74 8.44 -12.83
C GLY A 20 -71.26 9.60 -11.95
N LEU A 21 -70.87 9.27 -10.71
CA LEU A 21 -69.95 10.07 -9.91
C LEU A 21 -68.68 10.31 -10.72
N LEU A 22 -68.49 11.56 -11.17
CA LEU A 22 -67.20 12.05 -11.63
C LEU A 22 -66.25 12.08 -10.43
N TRP A 23 -65.49 11.00 -10.23
CA TRP A 23 -64.25 11.06 -9.45
C TRP A 23 -63.33 12.09 -10.13
N PRO A 24 -62.73 13.04 -9.40
CA PRO A 24 -61.63 13.81 -9.97
C PRO A 24 -60.52 12.83 -10.33
N ALA A 25 -60.21 12.75 -11.63
CA ALA A 25 -59.02 12.08 -12.10
C ALA A 25 -57.82 12.71 -11.38
N ALA A 26 -57.10 11.94 -10.59
CA ALA A 26 -55.81 12.35 -10.07
C ALA A 26 -54.94 12.73 -11.29
N ALA A 27 -54.60 14.01 -11.40
CA ALA A 27 -53.63 14.45 -12.38
C ALA A 27 -52.32 13.70 -12.09
N PRO A 28 -51.62 13.14 -13.10
CA PRO A 28 -50.32 12.52 -12.87
C PRO A 28 -49.40 13.56 -12.21
N ALA A 29 -48.86 13.21 -11.04
CA ALA A 29 -47.98 14.07 -10.26
C ALA A 29 -46.80 14.52 -11.14
N ARG A 30 -46.42 15.80 -11.05
CA ARG A 30 -45.26 16.32 -11.78
C ARG A 30 -43.99 15.75 -11.16
N ILE A 31 -43.31 14.86 -11.89
CA ILE A 31 -41.96 14.39 -11.54
C ILE A 31 -41.01 15.59 -11.46
N LYS A 32 -40.36 15.77 -10.30
CA LYS A 32 -39.40 16.85 -10.04
C LYS A 32 -37.99 16.34 -10.30
N LEU A 33 -37.55 16.34 -11.56
CA LEU A 33 -36.22 15.91 -11.96
C LEU A 33 -35.18 17.01 -11.67
N ILE A 34 -34.11 16.64 -10.96
CA ILE A 34 -32.98 17.49 -10.62
C ILE A 34 -31.73 16.80 -11.16
N THR A 35 -31.09 17.42 -12.15
CA THR A 35 -29.73 17.04 -12.54
C THR A 35 -28.75 17.58 -11.50
N LEU A 36 -27.77 16.78 -11.10
CA LEU A 36 -26.88 17.17 -10.02
C LEU A 36 -26.07 18.44 -10.36
N PRO A 37 -26.13 19.49 -9.51
CA PRO A 37 -25.36 20.73 -9.68
C PRO A 37 -23.84 20.51 -9.59
N LEU A 38 -23.05 21.53 -9.94
CA LEU A 38 -21.59 21.46 -9.82
C LEU A 38 -21.14 21.06 -8.40
N ARG A 39 -19.99 20.38 -8.34
CA ARG A 39 -19.36 19.92 -7.10
C ARG A 39 -18.92 21.14 -6.27
N GLU A 40 -19.25 21.14 -4.99
CA GLU A 40 -18.66 22.08 -4.04
C GLU A 40 -17.35 21.57 -3.48
N ARG A 41 -17.22 20.26 -3.29
CA ARG A 41 -16.05 19.59 -2.71
C ARG A 41 -15.79 18.29 -3.44
N VAL A 42 -14.53 17.93 -3.60
CA VAL A 42 -14.10 16.61 -4.06
C VAL A 42 -12.90 16.16 -3.24
N GLU A 43 -12.99 14.96 -2.67
CA GLU A 43 -11.89 14.31 -1.99
C GLU A 43 -11.57 12.98 -2.66
N ILE A 44 -10.31 12.80 -3.04
CA ILE A 44 -9.82 11.56 -3.63
C ILE A 44 -8.93 10.89 -2.59
N GLN A 45 -9.37 9.74 -2.09
CA GLN A 45 -8.66 8.94 -1.11
C GLN A 45 -7.93 7.81 -1.83
N LEU A 46 -6.62 7.79 -1.64
CA LEU A 46 -5.71 6.79 -2.20
C LEU A 46 -5.06 5.96 -1.09
N ASP A 47 -5.66 5.85 0.07
CA ASP A 47 -5.14 5.08 1.20
C ASP A 47 -5.22 3.56 0.96
N HIS A 48 -6.28 3.09 0.27
CA HIS A 48 -6.41 1.68 -0.08
C HIS A 48 -5.46 1.26 -1.21
N PRO A 49 -4.81 0.08 -1.16
CA PRO A 49 -3.83 -0.34 -2.17
C PRO A 49 -4.39 -0.50 -3.58
N SER A 50 -5.64 -0.98 -3.72
CA SER A 50 -6.23 -1.37 -5.01
C SER A 50 -7.44 -0.54 -5.46
N VAL A 51 -7.98 0.33 -4.60
CA VAL A 51 -9.15 1.14 -4.96
C VAL A 51 -8.87 2.60 -4.69
N THR A 52 -9.48 3.45 -5.51
CA THR A 52 -9.47 4.90 -5.31
C THR A 52 -10.89 5.32 -4.95
N LEU A 53 -11.10 5.73 -3.71
CA LEU A 53 -12.40 6.21 -3.24
C LEU A 53 -12.48 7.71 -3.55
N VAL A 54 -13.56 8.12 -4.20
CA VAL A 54 -13.89 9.53 -4.40
C VAL A 54 -15.11 9.86 -3.56
N GLU A 55 -15.03 10.95 -2.81
CA GLU A 55 -16.16 11.56 -2.14
C GLU A 55 -16.36 12.98 -2.67
N GLU A 56 -17.50 13.24 -3.31
CA GLU A 56 -17.89 14.56 -3.75
C GLU A 56 -19.09 15.09 -2.98
N GLU A 57 -19.10 16.39 -2.70
CA GLU A 57 -20.27 17.05 -2.11
C GLU A 57 -20.90 18.04 -3.07
N ARG A 58 -22.23 18.11 -3.02
CA ARG A 58 -23.04 19.00 -3.84
C ARG A 58 -24.16 19.61 -3.00
N ILE A 59 -24.61 20.78 -3.42
CA ILE A 59 -25.81 21.43 -2.86
C ILE A 59 -26.97 21.20 -3.82
N VAL A 60 -27.92 20.36 -3.41
CA VAL A 60 -29.06 19.95 -4.23
C VAL A 60 -30.30 20.73 -3.79
N PRO A 61 -30.92 21.50 -4.69
CA PRO A 61 -32.20 22.16 -4.40
C PRO A 61 -33.31 21.12 -4.41
N LEU A 62 -34.01 20.95 -3.29
CA LEU A 62 -35.14 20.03 -3.15
C LEU A 62 -36.43 20.81 -2.95
N VAL A 63 -37.51 20.33 -3.55
CA VAL A 63 -38.85 20.88 -3.33
C VAL A 63 -39.55 20.04 -2.26
N LYS A 64 -40.42 20.68 -1.49
CA LYS A 64 -41.31 19.98 -0.55
C LYS A 64 -42.02 18.79 -1.23
N THR A 65 -42.02 17.67 -0.53
CA THR A 65 -42.80 16.47 -0.89
C THR A 65 -44.03 16.43 0.00
N ALA A 66 -45.21 16.61 -0.59
CA ALA A 66 -46.48 16.38 0.10
C ALA A 66 -46.73 14.87 0.30
N ALA A 67 -47.69 14.50 1.14
CA ALA A 67 -47.95 13.09 1.47
C ALA A 67 -48.31 12.23 0.24
N ASP A 68 -48.99 12.81 -0.74
CA ASP A 68 -49.44 12.14 -1.97
C ASP A 68 -48.61 12.54 -3.21
N ASP A 69 -47.53 13.31 -3.02
CA ASP A 69 -46.64 13.76 -4.10
C ASP A 69 -45.51 12.75 -4.31
N GLU A 70 -45.07 12.62 -5.57
CA GLU A 70 -43.83 11.91 -5.85
C GLU A 70 -42.61 12.66 -5.25
N PRO A 71 -41.62 11.92 -4.71
CA PRO A 71 -40.37 12.52 -4.24
C PRO A 71 -39.60 13.22 -5.37
N ASN A 72 -38.63 14.04 -5.00
CA ASN A 72 -37.71 14.63 -5.96
C ASN A 72 -36.86 13.51 -6.60
N GLN A 73 -36.65 13.55 -7.90
CA GLN A 73 -35.76 12.62 -8.60
C GLN A 73 -34.42 13.30 -8.81
N VAL A 74 -33.37 12.78 -8.17
CA VAL A 74 -31.99 13.30 -8.29
C VAL A 74 -31.22 12.39 -9.23
N ASP A 75 -30.84 12.92 -10.38
CA ASP A 75 -30.13 12.21 -11.44
C ASP A 75 -28.61 12.40 -11.34
N PHE A 76 -27.88 11.28 -11.37
CA PHE A 76 -26.42 11.23 -11.47
C PHE A 76 -26.01 10.36 -12.64
N SER A 77 -25.43 10.98 -13.64
CA SER A 77 -24.88 10.31 -14.82
C SER A 77 -23.36 10.50 -14.91
N TRP A 78 -22.64 9.46 -15.36
CA TRP A 78 -21.17 9.43 -15.42
C TRP A 78 -20.62 8.88 -16.74
N ALA A 79 -21.30 9.16 -17.85
CA ALA A 79 -21.04 8.58 -19.19
C ALA A 79 -19.57 8.51 -19.67
N ASN A 80 -18.67 9.32 -19.11
CA ASN A 80 -17.27 9.41 -19.50
C ASN A 80 -16.29 9.16 -18.35
N THR A 81 -16.75 8.79 -17.16
CA THR A 81 -15.89 8.56 -15.99
C THR A 81 -15.91 7.07 -15.65
N ALA A 82 -14.75 6.50 -15.36
CA ALA A 82 -14.61 5.08 -15.01
C ALA A 82 -15.13 4.78 -13.58
N ILE A 83 -16.39 5.07 -13.28
CA ILE A 83 -17.02 4.79 -11.99
C ILE A 83 -17.54 3.35 -11.95
N ASP A 84 -17.29 2.65 -10.84
CA ASP A 84 -17.96 1.38 -10.56
C ASP A 84 -19.39 1.65 -10.03
N PRO A 85 -20.46 1.34 -10.81
CA PRO A 85 -21.84 1.65 -10.44
C PRO A 85 -22.29 1.01 -9.14
N GLU A 86 -21.77 -0.18 -8.81
CA GLU A 86 -22.18 -0.94 -7.62
C GLU A 86 -21.61 -0.35 -6.32
N THR A 87 -20.72 0.64 -6.44
CA THR A 87 -20.06 1.29 -5.30
C THR A 87 -20.62 2.68 -5.01
N ILE A 88 -21.56 3.17 -5.82
CA ILE A 88 -22.08 4.53 -5.68
C ILE A 88 -23.02 4.59 -4.47
N VAL A 89 -22.67 5.44 -3.50
CA VAL A 89 -23.48 5.69 -2.30
C VAL A 89 -23.85 7.16 -2.23
N PHE A 90 -25.16 7.44 -2.22
CA PHE A 90 -25.71 8.77 -1.98
C PHE A 90 -26.07 8.94 -0.51
N ARG A 91 -25.44 9.91 0.15
CA ARG A 91 -25.70 10.26 1.55
C ARG A 91 -26.17 11.69 1.67
N VAL A 92 -27.23 11.90 2.44
CA VAL A 92 -27.63 13.25 2.84
C VAL A 92 -26.84 13.62 4.08
N ILE A 93 -25.98 14.64 3.96
CA ILE A 93 -25.21 15.17 5.10
C ILE A 93 -26.13 16.01 5.98
N GLY A 94 -27.03 16.77 5.35
CA GLY A 94 -28.05 17.55 6.04
C GLY A 94 -28.56 18.71 5.20
N PRO A 95 -29.35 19.61 5.79
CA PRO A 95 -29.71 20.88 5.17
C PRO A 95 -28.46 21.71 4.85
N ALA A 96 -28.45 22.39 3.70
CA ALA A 96 -27.38 23.33 3.37
C ALA A 96 -27.38 24.50 4.37
N ALA A 97 -26.24 25.19 4.52
CA ALA A 97 -26.12 26.32 5.43
C ALA A 97 -27.16 27.43 5.12
N GLY A 98 -27.62 28.12 6.16
CA GLY A 98 -28.60 29.22 6.08
C GLY A 98 -29.94 28.90 6.77
N GLU A 99 -30.51 29.91 7.43
CA GLU A 99 -31.76 29.79 8.22
C GLU A 99 -32.94 29.26 7.39
N ALA A 100 -32.98 29.57 6.09
CA ALA A 100 -34.01 29.09 5.17
C ALA A 100 -34.11 27.55 5.14
N ASN A 101 -33.00 26.84 5.33
CA ASN A 101 -32.93 25.37 5.28
C ASN A 101 -33.06 24.72 6.67
N ALA A 102 -33.04 25.51 7.76
CA ALA A 102 -33.03 24.99 9.12
C ALA A 102 -34.26 24.10 9.43
N GLY A 103 -34.03 22.94 10.05
CA GLY A 103 -35.08 21.98 10.39
C GLY A 103 -35.70 21.23 9.20
N MET A 104 -35.13 21.36 8.00
CA MET A 104 -35.51 20.55 6.83
C MET A 104 -35.16 19.08 7.09
N GLN A 105 -36.14 18.19 6.99
CA GLN A 105 -35.93 16.74 7.04
C GLN A 105 -35.88 16.22 5.61
N ILE A 106 -34.86 15.41 5.33
CA ILE A 106 -34.60 14.86 4.00
C ILE A 106 -34.47 13.35 4.15
N ARG A 107 -35.19 12.59 3.31
CA ARG A 107 -35.17 11.13 3.33
C ARG A 107 -34.97 10.60 1.93
N VAL A 108 -34.05 9.65 1.77
CA VAL A 108 -33.88 8.90 0.53
C VAL A 108 -34.84 7.72 0.59
N HIS A 109 -35.74 7.63 -0.38
CA HIS A 109 -36.73 6.57 -0.47
C HIS A 109 -36.22 5.35 -1.22
N SER A 110 -35.58 5.58 -2.37
CA SER A 110 -35.15 4.53 -3.27
C SER A 110 -34.05 5.01 -4.19
N VAL A 111 -33.37 4.05 -4.81
CA VAL A 111 -32.46 4.23 -5.93
C VAL A 111 -32.95 3.35 -7.08
N SER A 112 -32.87 3.87 -8.30
CA SER A 112 -33.14 3.12 -9.53
C SER A 112 -31.95 3.21 -10.48
N TYR A 113 -31.71 2.10 -11.18
CA TYR A 113 -30.63 1.90 -12.14
C TYR A 113 -31.26 1.80 -13.54
N PRO A 114 -31.29 2.87 -14.33
CA PRO A 114 -31.85 2.82 -15.68
C PRO A 114 -31.07 1.82 -16.55
N PRO A 115 -31.76 0.94 -17.29
CA PRO A 115 -31.09 -0.09 -18.08
C PRO A 115 -30.31 0.53 -19.24
N ASN A 116 -29.09 0.05 -19.47
CA ASN A 116 -28.17 0.51 -20.54
C ASN A 116 -27.71 1.97 -20.41
N GLU A 117 -27.83 2.57 -19.24
CA GLU A 117 -27.34 3.93 -18.97
C GLU A 117 -26.31 3.90 -17.84
N GLN A 118 -25.28 4.74 -17.97
CA GLN A 118 -24.34 5.02 -16.88
C GLN A 118 -24.93 6.12 -15.98
N ALA A 119 -26.04 5.79 -15.33
CA ALA A 119 -26.79 6.71 -14.49
C ALA A 119 -27.45 6.03 -13.27
N LEU A 120 -27.72 6.83 -12.24
CA LEU A 120 -28.55 6.50 -11.09
C LEU A 120 -29.55 7.61 -10.84
N VAL A 121 -30.76 7.22 -10.47
CA VAL A 121 -31.81 8.16 -10.05
C VAL A 121 -32.22 7.83 -8.62
N TRP A 122 -32.06 8.78 -7.71
CA TRP A 122 -32.55 8.68 -6.33
C TRP A 122 -33.87 9.39 -6.15
N GLN A 123 -34.81 8.76 -5.45
CA GLN A 123 -36.02 9.42 -4.98
C GLN A 123 -35.78 10.01 -3.60
N VAL A 124 -35.84 11.34 -3.49
CA VAL A 124 -35.50 12.10 -2.28
C VAL A 124 -36.69 12.96 -1.85
N ALA A 125 -37.26 12.65 -0.69
CA ALA A 125 -38.30 13.47 -0.09
C ALA A 125 -37.74 14.54 0.83
N ALA A 126 -38.42 15.68 0.86
CA ALA A 126 -38.08 16.82 1.70
C ALA A 126 -39.31 17.36 2.43
N SER A 127 -39.19 17.66 3.71
CA SER A 127 -40.32 18.20 4.52
C SER A 127 -40.71 19.64 4.14
N LYS A 128 -39.80 20.40 3.54
CA LYS A 128 -40.00 21.75 3.01
C LYS A 128 -39.08 21.99 1.81
N SER A 129 -39.35 23.02 1.01
CA SER A 129 -38.45 23.40 -0.09
C SER A 129 -37.20 24.09 0.47
N GLY A 130 -36.04 23.75 -0.07
CA GLY A 130 -34.75 24.25 0.40
C GLY A 130 -33.59 23.53 -0.26
N ALA A 131 -32.37 23.82 0.18
CA ALA A 131 -31.17 23.18 -0.34
C ALA A 131 -30.63 22.15 0.66
N ALA A 132 -30.17 21.01 0.15
CA ALA A 132 -29.56 19.94 0.92
C ALA A 132 -28.09 19.76 0.52
N ARG A 133 -27.21 19.59 1.51
CA ARG A 133 -25.85 19.12 1.27
C ARG A 133 -25.87 17.60 1.18
N VAL A 134 -25.43 17.09 0.04
CA VAL A 134 -25.36 15.65 -0.23
C VAL A 134 -23.91 15.27 -0.50
N ARG A 135 -23.56 14.04 -0.16
CA ARG A 135 -22.27 13.44 -0.46
C ARG A 135 -22.49 12.20 -1.30
N ILE A 136 -21.76 12.11 -2.40
CA ILE A 136 -21.75 10.94 -3.27
C ILE A 136 -20.37 10.32 -3.14
N SER A 137 -20.33 9.06 -2.76
CA SER A 137 -19.10 8.28 -2.63
C SER A 137 -19.09 7.19 -3.69
N TYR A 138 -17.96 6.97 -4.35
CA TYR A 138 -17.82 5.91 -5.35
C TYR A 138 -16.36 5.49 -5.53
N VAL A 139 -16.16 4.24 -5.98
CA VAL A 139 -14.86 3.76 -6.41
C VAL A 139 -14.63 4.21 -7.84
N LEU A 140 -13.45 4.80 -8.06
CA LEU A 140 -12.98 5.26 -9.35
C LEU A 140 -11.95 4.29 -9.92
N GLY A 141 -12.27 3.74 -11.08
CA GLY A 141 -11.35 2.97 -11.92
C GLY A 141 -10.36 3.88 -12.65
N ASN A 142 -9.26 3.28 -13.12
CA ASN A 142 -8.25 3.92 -13.96
C ASN A 142 -7.57 5.18 -13.38
N LEU A 143 -7.74 5.47 -12.09
CA LEU A 143 -6.90 6.39 -11.32
C LEU A 143 -6.03 5.57 -10.37
N SER A 144 -4.75 5.42 -10.69
CA SER A 144 -3.83 4.55 -9.95
C SER A 144 -2.66 5.32 -9.34
N LYS A 145 -2.13 4.82 -8.22
CA LYS A 145 -0.95 5.37 -7.56
C LYS A 145 0.16 4.33 -7.43
N SER A 146 1.39 4.80 -7.38
CA SER A 146 2.56 4.01 -7.03
C SER A 146 3.54 4.89 -6.25
N PHE A 147 4.41 4.27 -5.46
CA PHE A 147 5.45 4.98 -4.70
C PHE A 147 6.83 4.67 -5.23
N ASN A 148 7.68 5.69 -5.17
CA ASN A 148 9.09 5.58 -5.44
C ASN A 148 9.86 6.48 -4.47
N TYR A 149 11.11 6.11 -4.24
CA TYR A 149 11.96 6.76 -3.26
C TYR A 149 13.30 7.12 -3.88
N ARG A 150 13.83 8.24 -3.42
CA ARG A 150 15.23 8.61 -3.61
C ARG A 150 15.90 8.63 -2.25
N ALA A 151 16.83 7.70 -2.04
CA ALA A 151 17.63 7.61 -0.83
C ALA A 151 19.05 8.11 -1.12
N VAL A 152 19.47 9.17 -0.44
CA VAL A 152 20.81 9.75 -0.59
C VAL A 152 21.55 9.57 0.74
N ALA A 153 22.45 8.59 0.81
CA ALA A 153 23.31 8.38 1.96
C ALA A 153 24.36 9.49 2.07
N ALA A 154 24.65 9.92 3.29
CA ALA A 154 25.81 10.76 3.55
C ALA A 154 27.10 10.03 3.14
N HIS A 155 28.17 10.77 2.88
CA HIS A 155 29.45 10.18 2.47
C HIS A 155 30.03 9.22 3.53
N ASP A 156 29.75 9.45 4.82
CA ASP A 156 30.15 8.54 5.91
C ASP A 156 29.20 7.34 6.09
N GLU A 157 28.13 7.28 5.30
CA GLU A 157 27.10 6.24 5.31
C GLU A 157 26.46 6.00 6.69
N LYS A 158 26.41 7.02 7.55
CA LYS A 158 25.76 6.93 8.88
C LYS A 158 24.31 7.41 8.88
N THR A 159 24.01 8.33 7.97
CA THR A 159 22.66 8.87 7.78
C THR A 159 22.31 8.90 6.30
N LEU A 160 21.02 9.03 6.00
CA LEU A 160 20.55 9.30 4.66
C LEU A 160 19.37 10.28 4.65
N THR A 161 19.17 10.93 3.51
CA THR A 161 17.92 11.62 3.18
C THR A 161 17.04 10.69 2.36
N LEU A 162 15.83 10.40 2.86
CA LEU A 162 14.82 9.61 2.15
C LEU A 162 13.72 10.54 1.63
N ALA A 163 13.66 10.74 0.32
CA ALA A 163 12.58 11.45 -0.34
C ALA A 163 11.58 10.46 -0.93
N GLN A 164 10.32 10.55 -0.50
CA GLN A 164 9.21 9.72 -0.96
C GLN A 164 8.38 10.48 -1.99
N TYR A 165 8.17 9.85 -3.13
CA TYR A 165 7.37 10.35 -4.23
C TYR A 165 6.16 9.44 -4.44
N MET A 166 5.03 10.06 -4.79
CA MET A 166 3.86 9.38 -5.29
C MET A 166 3.71 9.71 -6.76
N ARG A 167 3.60 8.67 -7.58
CA ARG A 167 3.27 8.76 -8.99
C ARG A 167 1.81 8.39 -9.16
N LEU A 168 1.01 9.39 -9.50
CA LEU A 168 -0.42 9.26 -9.79
C LEU A 168 -0.62 9.21 -11.30
N GLN A 169 -1.37 8.23 -11.79
CA GLN A 169 -1.70 8.08 -13.21
C GLN A 169 -3.20 8.19 -13.37
N ASN A 170 -3.65 9.20 -14.13
CA ASN A 170 -5.06 9.43 -14.38
C ASN A 170 -5.44 9.01 -15.80
N PHE A 171 -6.08 7.85 -15.90
CA PHE A 171 -6.75 7.34 -17.09
C PHE A 171 -8.26 7.16 -16.84
N ALA A 172 -8.80 7.83 -15.81
CA ALA A 172 -10.22 7.76 -15.44
C ALA A 172 -11.14 8.54 -16.39
N ASN A 173 -10.56 9.13 -17.45
CA ASN A 173 -11.24 9.93 -18.47
C ASN A 173 -12.02 11.13 -17.89
N GLU A 174 -11.60 11.57 -16.71
CA GLU A 174 -12.05 12.79 -16.05
C GLU A 174 -10.84 13.56 -15.52
N GLU A 175 -10.84 14.89 -15.68
CA GLU A 175 -9.88 15.75 -14.98
C GLU A 175 -10.33 15.98 -13.54
N PHE A 176 -9.44 15.72 -12.60
CA PHE A 176 -9.69 16.01 -11.20
C PHE A 176 -8.99 17.30 -10.81
N MET A 177 -9.73 18.15 -10.08
CA MET A 177 -9.23 19.38 -9.47
C MET A 177 -8.80 20.48 -10.48
N GLY A 178 -9.29 20.43 -11.73
CA GLY A 178 -8.99 21.41 -12.79
C GLY A 178 -9.61 22.81 -12.57
N SER A 179 -10.79 22.90 -11.95
CA SER A 179 -11.45 24.15 -11.54
C SER A 179 -11.06 24.58 -10.12
N PHE A 180 -9.76 24.59 -9.86
CA PHE A 180 -9.19 24.66 -8.52
C PHE A 180 -9.57 25.93 -7.74
N ASP A 181 -10.10 25.71 -6.54
CA ASP A 181 -10.27 26.69 -5.48
C ASP A 181 -9.92 25.98 -4.16
N ALA A 182 -8.73 26.26 -3.60
CA ALA A 182 -8.24 25.64 -2.37
C ALA A 182 -9.25 25.82 -1.21
N ASP A 183 -9.98 26.94 -1.24
CA ASP A 183 -10.94 27.33 -0.21
C ASP A 183 -12.27 26.55 -0.34
N LYS A 184 -12.50 25.86 -1.46
CA LYS A 184 -13.66 24.97 -1.70
C LYS A 184 -13.39 23.50 -1.35
N GLY A 185 -12.21 23.16 -0.82
CA GLY A 185 -11.96 21.84 -0.22
C GLY A 185 -11.74 20.70 -1.23
N ALA A 186 -11.29 21.00 -2.45
CA ALA A 186 -10.84 19.99 -3.40
C ALA A 186 -9.45 19.46 -3.00
N ASN A 187 -9.39 18.20 -2.52
CA ASN A 187 -8.18 17.62 -1.94
C ASN A 187 -7.92 16.19 -2.45
N LEU A 188 -6.66 15.89 -2.73
CA LEU A 188 -6.15 14.55 -2.94
C LEU A 188 -5.43 14.11 -1.65
N TRP A 189 -5.79 12.94 -1.13
CA TRP A 189 -5.15 12.41 0.07
C TRP A 189 -4.55 11.03 -0.22
N ALA A 190 -3.24 10.91 -0.01
CA ALA A 190 -2.52 9.65 -0.19
C ALA A 190 -2.84 8.61 0.89
N GLY A 191 -3.57 8.98 1.95
CA GLY A 191 -3.83 8.16 3.15
C GLY A 191 -2.93 8.47 4.33
N TRP A 192 -1.89 9.28 4.13
CA TRP A 192 -0.99 9.78 5.17
C TRP A 192 -0.39 11.11 4.74
N GLY A 193 0.16 11.85 5.70
CA GLY A 193 0.81 13.13 5.45
C GLY A 193 -0.16 14.22 5.02
N ARG A 194 0.36 15.20 4.26
CA ARG A 194 -0.41 16.38 3.85
C ARG A 194 -1.39 16.04 2.73
N GLN A 195 -2.56 16.67 2.74
CA GLN A 195 -3.42 16.71 1.58
C GLN A 195 -2.74 17.49 0.44
N PHE A 196 -2.90 17.00 -0.78
CA PHE A 196 -2.38 17.59 -2.00
C PHE A 196 -3.51 18.30 -2.73
N THR A 197 -3.19 19.49 -3.23
CA THR A 197 -4.14 20.38 -3.88
C THR A 197 -3.80 20.61 -5.35
N ARG A 198 -3.13 19.65 -6.00
CA ARG A 198 -2.66 19.81 -7.39
C ARG A 198 -3.64 19.18 -8.39
N PRO A 199 -4.00 19.88 -9.48
CA PRO A 199 -4.80 19.31 -10.57
C PRO A 199 -4.11 18.10 -11.20
N VAL A 200 -4.92 17.15 -11.66
CA VAL A 200 -4.49 15.96 -12.38
C VAL A 200 -5.35 15.84 -13.63
N GLY A 201 -4.77 16.21 -14.75
CA GLY A 201 -5.40 16.26 -16.05
C GLY A 201 -5.71 14.87 -16.63
N LEU A 202 -6.41 14.89 -17.75
CA LEU A 202 -6.74 13.70 -18.55
C LEU A 202 -5.46 13.07 -19.12
N ASN A 203 -5.34 11.75 -18.96
CA ASN A 203 -4.18 10.98 -19.43
C ASN A 203 -2.85 11.51 -18.88
N GLU A 204 -2.87 12.20 -17.74
CA GLU A 204 -1.68 12.75 -17.09
C GLU A 204 -1.10 11.71 -16.14
N THR A 205 0.23 11.61 -16.13
CA THR A 205 0.97 11.02 -15.02
C THR A 205 1.67 12.14 -14.26
N LYS A 206 1.36 12.29 -12.97
CA LYS A 206 1.93 13.32 -12.11
C LYS A 206 2.76 12.69 -11.01
N GLU A 207 4.01 13.13 -10.86
CA GLU A 207 4.86 12.77 -9.73
C GLU A 207 4.88 13.91 -8.70
N MET A 208 4.69 13.57 -7.43
CA MET A 208 4.60 14.53 -6.33
C MET A 208 5.46 14.05 -5.16
N LEU A 209 6.28 14.94 -4.61
CA LEU A 209 6.99 14.68 -3.36
C LEU A 209 5.97 14.68 -2.21
N VAL A 210 5.83 13.54 -1.55
CA VAL A 210 4.87 13.34 -0.45
C VAL A 210 5.52 13.62 0.90
N ALA A 211 6.74 13.14 1.09
CA ALA A 211 7.49 13.31 2.31
C ALA A 211 8.99 13.38 2.02
N LYS A 212 9.73 14.12 2.84
CA LYS A 212 11.18 14.17 2.83
C LYS A 212 11.68 14.04 4.26
N PHE A 213 12.39 12.96 4.52
CA PHE A 213 12.99 12.66 5.82
C PHE A 213 14.50 12.91 5.72
N THR A 214 15.02 13.79 6.56
CA THR A 214 16.45 14.12 6.61
C THR A 214 17.09 13.47 7.84
N ASP A 215 18.40 13.26 7.78
CA ASP A 215 19.20 12.72 8.89
C ASP A 215 18.64 11.40 9.45
N VAL A 216 18.11 10.55 8.57
CA VAL A 216 17.62 9.22 8.94
C VAL A 216 18.82 8.34 9.22
N PRO A 217 19.02 7.82 10.44
CA PRO A 217 20.11 6.89 10.73
C PRO A 217 20.02 5.66 9.83
N VAL A 218 21.17 5.27 9.27
CA VAL A 218 21.26 4.06 8.45
C VAL A 218 22.36 3.16 8.97
N ARG A 219 22.05 1.86 9.03
CA ARG A 219 23.01 0.82 9.36
C ARG A 219 23.35 0.04 8.10
N LYS A 220 24.64 0.02 7.75
CA LYS A 220 25.13 -0.87 6.69
C LYS A 220 25.39 -2.26 7.26
N THR A 221 24.80 -3.28 6.65
CA THR A 221 24.95 -4.67 7.10
C THR A 221 25.62 -5.53 6.05
N TYR A 222 26.42 -6.49 6.50
CA TYR A 222 27.03 -7.52 5.67
C TYR A 222 26.52 -8.86 6.18
N THR A 223 25.83 -9.63 5.35
CA THR A 223 25.20 -10.88 5.79
C THR A 223 25.60 -12.02 4.88
N CYS A 224 26.03 -13.15 5.43
CA CYS A 224 26.17 -14.39 4.68
C CYS A 224 25.16 -15.42 5.19
N ASN A 225 24.46 -16.06 4.25
CA ASN A 225 23.51 -17.12 4.52
C ASN A 225 23.51 -18.06 3.30
N PRO A 226 24.12 -19.26 3.39
CA PRO A 226 24.21 -20.17 2.26
C PRO A 226 22.85 -20.59 1.69
N ALA A 227 21.80 -20.65 2.51
CA ALA A 227 20.48 -21.09 2.08
C ALA A 227 19.75 -20.04 1.24
N THR A 228 19.91 -18.75 1.55
CA THR A 228 19.20 -17.66 0.87
C THR A 228 20.06 -16.91 -0.16
N HIS A 229 21.38 -16.84 0.05
CA HIS A 229 22.30 -16.05 -0.77
C HIS A 229 23.26 -16.89 -1.61
N ASP A 230 23.35 -18.19 -1.33
CA ASP A 230 24.24 -19.15 -1.98
C ASP A 230 25.74 -18.73 -1.92
N TYR A 231 26.57 -19.48 -2.62
CA TYR A 231 27.99 -19.23 -2.77
C TYR A 231 28.24 -18.24 -3.91
N LEU A 232 29.23 -17.36 -3.72
CA LEU A 232 29.76 -16.53 -4.80
C LEU A 232 30.66 -17.37 -5.72
N ASP A 233 31.46 -18.27 -5.14
CA ASP A 233 32.31 -19.23 -5.85
C ASP A 233 32.27 -20.56 -5.10
N ARG A 234 31.52 -21.52 -5.64
CA ARG A 234 31.32 -22.84 -5.01
C ARG A 234 32.59 -23.69 -4.95
N PRO A 235 33.40 -23.81 -6.03
CA PRO A 235 34.70 -24.51 -5.96
C PRO A 235 35.63 -24.02 -4.83
N GLN A 236 35.61 -22.72 -4.53
CA GLN A 236 36.41 -22.14 -3.44
C GLN A 236 35.67 -22.08 -2.09
N ASN A 237 34.43 -22.58 -2.04
CA ASN A 237 33.53 -22.44 -0.91
C ASN A 237 33.37 -20.99 -0.41
N LYS A 238 33.48 -20.02 -1.32
CA LYS A 238 33.36 -18.59 -1.02
C LYS A 238 31.89 -18.21 -0.99
N LEU A 239 31.39 -17.77 0.16
CA LEU A 239 30.00 -17.33 0.34
C LEU A 239 29.75 -15.99 -0.36
N ARG A 240 28.51 -15.79 -0.80
CA ARG A 240 28.02 -14.48 -1.20
C ARG A 240 27.72 -13.65 0.05
N VAL A 241 28.19 -12.41 0.06
CA VAL A 241 27.97 -11.46 1.18
C VAL A 241 27.19 -10.24 0.68
N PRO A 242 25.85 -10.32 0.59
CA PRO A 242 25.01 -9.15 0.33
C PRO A 242 25.20 -8.03 1.35
N MET A 243 25.20 -6.80 0.83
CA MET A 243 25.21 -5.57 1.60
C MET A 243 23.83 -4.93 1.57
N HIS A 244 23.37 -4.43 2.71
CA HIS A 244 22.12 -3.67 2.79
C HIS A 244 22.32 -2.39 3.58
N TYR A 245 21.57 -1.35 3.21
CA TYR A 245 21.20 -0.30 4.14
C TYR A 245 19.94 -0.71 4.89
N VAL A 246 19.96 -0.54 6.20
CA VAL A 246 18.83 -0.84 7.07
C VAL A 246 18.41 0.45 7.76
N LEU A 247 17.14 0.81 7.58
CA LEU A 247 16.50 1.98 8.16
C LEU A 247 15.38 1.51 9.07
N LYS A 248 15.30 2.04 10.29
CA LYS A 248 14.19 1.71 11.19
C LYS A 248 13.09 2.77 11.06
N ASN A 249 11.86 2.33 10.79
CA ASN A 249 10.72 3.22 10.64
C ASN A 249 10.12 3.61 12.00
N ASP A 250 10.88 4.37 12.79
CA ASP A 250 10.45 4.87 14.09
C ASP A 250 10.70 6.37 14.25
N LYS A 251 10.06 6.96 15.27
CA LYS A 251 10.18 8.39 15.55
C LYS A 251 11.60 8.80 15.96
N ALA A 252 12.34 7.91 16.60
CA ALA A 252 13.72 8.16 17.03
C ALA A 252 14.69 8.29 15.84
N SER A 253 14.34 7.68 14.70
CA SER A 253 15.11 7.68 13.46
C SER A 253 14.65 8.75 12.46
N ASN A 254 13.90 9.76 12.91
CA ASN A 254 13.28 10.79 12.06
C ASN A 254 12.29 10.20 11.02
N LEU A 255 11.74 9.02 11.30
CA LEU A 255 10.70 8.33 10.54
C LEU A 255 9.46 8.10 11.44
N GLY A 256 8.66 7.06 11.17
CA GLY A 256 7.63 6.57 12.09
C GLY A 256 6.35 7.41 12.18
N THR A 257 6.17 8.44 11.35
CA THR A 257 4.91 9.19 11.28
C THR A 257 3.80 8.43 10.54
N SER A 258 4.20 7.49 9.68
CA SER A 258 3.33 6.63 8.89
C SER A 258 4.12 5.39 8.45
N PRO A 259 3.45 4.31 8.01
CA PRO A 259 4.12 3.23 7.30
C PRO A 259 4.88 3.76 6.07
N LEU A 260 5.93 3.05 5.64
CA LEU A 260 6.59 3.27 4.36
C LEU A 260 5.98 2.30 3.33
N PRO A 261 5.21 2.79 2.35
CA PRO A 261 4.68 2.00 1.26
C PRO A 261 5.73 1.23 0.48
N TYR A 262 5.33 0.09 -0.06
CA TYR A 262 6.11 -0.60 -1.08
C TYR A 262 6.42 0.33 -2.26
N GLY A 263 7.67 0.36 -2.70
CA GLY A 263 8.06 1.19 -3.83
C GLY A 263 9.51 1.04 -4.25
N LYS A 264 9.79 1.47 -5.47
CA LYS A 264 11.15 1.44 -6.04
C LYS A 264 12.04 2.47 -5.35
N VAL A 265 13.20 2.08 -4.88
CA VAL A 265 14.17 2.95 -4.20
C VAL A 265 15.42 3.08 -5.05
N ARG A 266 15.78 4.31 -5.38
CA ARG A 266 17.07 4.63 -6.01
C ARG A 266 18.04 5.14 -4.96
N LEU A 267 19.18 4.46 -4.87
CA LEU A 267 20.21 4.67 -3.87
C LEU A 267 21.34 5.51 -4.46
N PHE A 268 21.70 6.56 -3.74
CA PHE A 268 22.79 7.45 -4.07
C PHE A 268 23.68 7.67 -2.85
N ILE A 269 24.94 8.04 -3.08
CA ILE A 269 25.83 8.58 -2.05
C ILE A 269 26.08 10.06 -2.34
N ALA A 270 26.00 10.88 -1.30
CA ALA A 270 26.31 12.29 -1.36
C ALA A 270 27.80 12.50 -1.67
N PRO A 271 28.15 13.60 -2.37
CA PRO A 271 29.55 13.93 -2.58
C PRO A 271 30.26 14.19 -1.25
N ARG A 272 31.59 14.02 -1.26
CA ARG A 272 32.43 14.21 -0.06
C ARG A 272 32.34 15.62 0.51
N ASP A 273 32.21 16.62 -0.37
CA ASP A 273 31.87 17.99 0.00
C ASP A 273 30.51 18.36 -0.61
N PRO A 274 29.42 18.39 0.19
CA PRO A 274 28.10 18.80 -0.27
C PRO A 274 28.00 20.26 -0.71
N LYS A 275 28.97 21.12 -0.34
CA LYS A 275 28.99 22.54 -0.70
C LYS A 275 29.65 22.80 -2.06
N ASP A 276 30.40 21.82 -2.58
CA ASP A 276 30.97 21.92 -3.92
C ASP A 276 29.88 21.62 -4.96
N ALA A 277 29.37 22.69 -5.58
CA ALA A 277 28.32 22.61 -6.58
C ALA A 277 28.74 21.86 -7.87
N THR A 278 30.04 21.56 -8.06
CA THR A 278 30.52 20.75 -9.18
C THR A 278 30.33 19.25 -8.93
N LEU A 279 30.18 18.84 -7.67
CA LEU A 279 30.01 17.45 -7.29
C LEU A 279 28.53 17.09 -7.20
N SER A 280 28.14 16.02 -7.87
CA SER A 280 26.78 15.45 -7.81
C SER A 280 26.76 14.15 -7.00
N SER A 281 25.56 13.74 -6.56
CA SER A 281 25.40 12.47 -5.88
C SER A 281 25.69 11.29 -6.82
N THR A 282 26.50 10.34 -6.40
CA THR A 282 26.84 9.13 -7.19
C THR A 282 25.75 8.07 -7.03
N PHE A 283 25.29 7.49 -8.14
CA PHE A 283 24.32 6.40 -8.12
C PHE A 283 24.97 5.09 -7.64
N LEU A 284 24.37 4.46 -6.63
CA LEU A 284 24.84 3.19 -6.06
C LEU A 284 24.06 1.99 -6.63
N GLY A 285 22.76 2.16 -6.86
CA GLY A 285 21.90 1.06 -7.30
C GLY A 285 20.41 1.35 -7.14
N GLU A 286 19.60 0.36 -7.49
CA GLU A 286 18.15 0.38 -7.38
C GLU A 286 17.68 -0.90 -6.68
N ASP A 287 16.71 -0.77 -5.80
CA ASP A 287 16.07 -1.89 -5.11
C ASP A 287 14.57 -1.61 -4.91
N TRP A 288 13.81 -2.60 -4.44
CA TRP A 288 12.42 -2.44 -4.05
C TRP A 288 12.29 -2.41 -2.53
N GLY A 289 11.94 -1.25 -1.99
CA GLY A 289 11.62 -1.12 -0.58
C GLY A 289 10.31 -1.85 -0.28
N ALA A 290 10.37 -2.83 0.61
CA ALA A 290 9.18 -3.53 1.09
C ALA A 290 8.24 -2.57 1.84
N PHE A 291 6.95 -2.92 1.91
CA PHE A 291 6.06 -2.24 2.84
C PHE A 291 6.61 -2.38 4.25
N THR A 292 6.91 -1.26 4.90
CA THR A 292 7.54 -1.24 6.23
C THR A 292 6.59 -0.54 7.20
N PRO A 293 5.93 -1.29 8.11
CA PRO A 293 5.12 -0.72 9.18
C PRO A 293 5.92 0.24 10.09
N ILE A 294 5.21 0.96 10.96
CA ILE A 294 5.86 1.69 12.04
C ILE A 294 6.53 0.68 12.99
N ASP A 295 7.70 1.05 13.50
CA ASP A 295 8.58 0.27 14.37
C ASP A 295 9.30 -0.93 13.71
N ASP A 296 9.20 -1.09 12.39
CA ASP A 296 9.87 -2.15 11.61
C ASP A 296 11.08 -1.62 10.79
N GLU A 297 11.90 -2.53 10.25
CA GLU A 297 13.10 -2.21 9.46
C GLU A 297 12.86 -2.32 7.94
N MET A 298 13.16 -1.25 7.20
CA MET A 298 13.31 -1.30 5.74
C MET A 298 14.75 -1.68 5.37
N ARG A 299 14.91 -2.76 4.60
CA ARG A 299 16.22 -3.23 4.11
C ARG A 299 16.34 -2.96 2.62
N LEU A 300 17.43 -2.28 2.22
CA LEU A 300 17.70 -1.87 0.85
C LEU A 300 19.02 -2.48 0.39
N TYR A 301 18.97 -3.34 -0.61
CA TYR A 301 20.12 -4.03 -1.17
C TYR A 301 21.03 -3.06 -1.94
N LEU A 302 22.33 -3.15 -1.66
CA LEU A 302 23.38 -2.31 -2.29
C LEU A 302 24.22 -3.09 -3.29
N GLY A 303 24.21 -4.41 -3.23
CA GLY A 303 25.14 -5.26 -3.98
C GLY A 303 25.83 -6.30 -3.10
N VAL A 304 26.78 -7.02 -3.69
CA VAL A 304 27.61 -8.01 -2.99
C VAL A 304 28.94 -7.37 -2.60
N ALA A 305 29.34 -7.52 -1.34
CA ALA A 305 30.65 -7.07 -0.88
C ALA A 305 31.78 -7.88 -1.56
N GLN A 306 32.72 -7.19 -2.19
CA GLN A 306 33.95 -7.82 -2.72
C GLN A 306 35.09 -7.79 -1.69
N ASP A 307 35.10 -6.80 -0.81
CA ASP A 307 36.13 -6.60 0.20
C ASP A 307 35.95 -7.46 1.46
N ILE A 308 34.88 -8.26 1.55
CA ILE A 308 34.68 -9.20 2.65
C ILE A 308 34.64 -10.59 2.05
N VAL A 309 35.64 -11.39 2.38
CA VAL A 309 35.77 -12.77 1.91
C VAL A 309 35.39 -13.69 3.04
N VAL A 310 34.43 -14.58 2.80
CA VAL A 310 34.03 -15.62 3.74
C VAL A 310 34.10 -16.95 3.03
N LYS A 311 34.96 -17.86 3.50
CA LYS A 311 34.99 -19.26 3.05
C LYS A 311 34.36 -20.14 4.11
N ARG A 312 33.36 -20.94 3.74
CA ARG A 312 32.62 -21.82 4.65
C ARG A 312 32.81 -23.28 4.27
N THR A 313 33.25 -24.11 5.21
CA THR A 313 33.39 -25.56 5.00
C THR A 313 32.85 -26.35 6.17
N ILE A 314 32.34 -27.56 5.93
CA ILE A 314 32.15 -28.55 6.99
C ILE A 314 33.54 -29.14 7.30
N ASP A 315 34.13 -28.74 8.42
CA ASP A 315 35.47 -29.15 8.87
C ASP A 315 35.44 -30.56 9.49
N LYS A 316 34.37 -30.87 10.22
CA LYS A 316 34.12 -32.18 10.84
C LYS A 316 32.64 -32.54 10.79
N SER A 317 32.37 -33.83 10.61
CA SER A 317 31.04 -34.43 10.69
C SER A 317 31.15 -35.80 11.35
N GLU A 318 30.71 -35.90 12.60
CA GLU A 318 30.78 -37.12 13.40
C GLU A 318 29.39 -37.67 13.68
N ARG A 319 29.20 -38.97 13.43
CA ARG A 319 27.94 -39.68 13.68
C ARG A 319 28.06 -40.52 14.95
N LYS A 320 27.20 -40.27 15.94
CA LYS A 320 27.15 -41.00 17.21
C LYS A 320 25.84 -41.77 17.31
N ARG A 321 25.93 -43.10 17.50
CA ARG A 321 24.74 -43.96 17.64
C ARG A 321 24.11 -43.76 19.01
N VAL A 322 22.78 -43.61 19.03
CA VAL A 322 21.97 -43.56 20.25
C VAL A 322 21.39 -44.94 20.53
N ALA A 323 20.51 -45.43 19.65
CA ALA A 323 19.86 -46.73 19.75
C ALA A 323 19.31 -47.16 18.38
N GLY A 324 19.38 -48.44 18.01
CA GLY A 324 18.83 -48.89 16.72
C GLY A 324 19.44 -48.12 15.53
N ASN A 325 18.57 -47.54 14.69
CA ASN A 325 18.91 -46.62 13.60
C ASN A 325 18.88 -45.13 14.00
N LEU A 326 18.77 -44.80 15.30
CA LEU A 326 18.80 -43.44 15.83
C LEU A 326 20.23 -42.95 16.08
N TYR A 327 20.55 -41.77 15.59
CA TYR A 327 21.88 -41.15 15.68
C TYR A 327 21.79 -39.68 16.09
N HIS A 328 22.90 -39.20 16.65
CA HIS A 328 23.24 -37.78 16.76
C HIS A 328 24.35 -37.47 15.76
N TYR A 329 24.31 -36.29 15.16
CA TYR A 329 25.33 -35.81 14.24
C TYR A 329 25.96 -34.55 14.81
N GLU A 330 27.25 -34.60 15.11
CA GLU A 330 28.02 -33.43 15.54
C GLU A 330 28.79 -32.87 14.35
N ILE A 331 28.45 -31.64 13.97
CA ILE A 331 28.99 -30.94 12.81
C ILE A 331 29.78 -29.73 13.28
N THR A 332 30.95 -29.52 12.68
CA THR A 332 31.74 -28.31 12.85
C THR A 332 31.80 -27.56 11.53
N LEU A 333 31.09 -26.43 11.45
CA LEU A 333 31.22 -25.49 10.34
C LEU A 333 32.40 -24.58 10.62
N LYS A 334 33.30 -24.43 9.66
CA LYS A 334 34.47 -23.55 9.75
C LYS A 334 34.31 -22.40 8.77
N TYR A 335 34.56 -21.19 9.27
CA TYR A 335 34.56 -19.94 8.52
C TYR A 335 35.98 -19.37 8.50
N GLU A 336 36.50 -19.11 7.32
CA GLU A 336 37.71 -18.30 7.14
C GLU A 336 37.30 -16.94 6.57
N ILE A 337 37.54 -15.88 7.35
CA ILE A 337 36.97 -14.56 7.11
C ILE A 337 38.09 -13.54 7.00
N GLU A 338 38.03 -12.69 5.97
CA GLU A 338 38.99 -11.61 5.74
C GLU A 338 38.24 -10.32 5.37
N ASN A 339 38.52 -9.22 6.07
CA ASN A 339 37.99 -7.89 5.77
C ASN A 339 39.09 -7.01 5.15
N PHE A 340 38.96 -6.74 3.86
CA PHE A 340 39.84 -5.86 3.06
C PHE A 340 39.37 -4.40 3.06
N LYS A 341 38.44 -4.02 3.93
CA LYS A 341 38.06 -2.61 4.13
C LYS A 341 39.05 -1.92 5.07
N ASP A 342 39.16 -0.61 4.91
CA ASP A 342 39.94 0.27 5.77
C ASP A 342 39.23 0.64 7.08
N GLN A 343 38.01 0.14 7.28
CA GLN A 343 37.22 0.28 8.50
C GLN A 343 36.83 -1.09 9.07
N PRO A 344 36.72 -1.21 10.41
CA PRO A 344 36.15 -2.40 11.02
C PRO A 344 34.66 -2.51 10.66
N VAL A 345 34.17 -3.74 10.55
CA VAL A 345 32.77 -4.02 10.21
C VAL A 345 32.24 -5.17 11.06
N VAL A 346 30.92 -5.31 11.14
CA VAL A 346 30.28 -6.49 11.73
C VAL A 346 29.72 -7.33 10.58
N LEU A 347 30.09 -8.61 10.55
CA LEU A 347 29.56 -9.60 9.62
C LEU A 347 28.50 -10.44 10.34
N ASP A 348 27.30 -10.48 9.76
CA ASP A 348 26.20 -11.32 10.17
C ASP A 348 26.36 -12.70 9.51
N ILE A 349 26.72 -13.72 10.29
CA ILE A 349 26.78 -15.11 9.83
C ILE A 349 25.47 -15.78 10.22
N GLN A 350 24.67 -16.14 9.22
CA GLN A 350 23.38 -16.81 9.40
C GLN A 350 23.41 -18.20 8.76
N GLU A 351 22.90 -19.19 9.49
CA GLU A 351 22.76 -20.56 9.00
C GLU A 351 21.31 -21.02 9.14
N ASN A 352 20.73 -21.50 8.05
CA ASN A 352 19.49 -22.25 8.09
C ASN A 352 19.81 -23.72 8.43
N LEU A 353 19.31 -24.21 9.54
CA LEU A 353 19.73 -25.49 10.11
C LEU A 353 19.16 -26.69 9.36
N ARG A 354 18.02 -26.54 8.68
CA ARG A 354 17.52 -27.53 7.73
C ARG A 354 18.45 -27.64 6.52
N HIS A 355 18.94 -26.51 6.03
CA HIS A 355 19.94 -26.46 4.95
C HIS A 355 21.24 -27.14 5.39
N VAL A 356 21.78 -26.78 6.57
CA VAL A 356 22.99 -27.43 7.12
C VAL A 356 22.79 -28.93 7.26
N ARG A 357 21.66 -29.38 7.82
CA ARG A 357 21.35 -30.81 7.92
C ARG A 357 21.35 -31.48 6.54
N GLY A 358 20.79 -30.83 5.53
CA GLY A 358 20.76 -31.33 4.16
C GLY A 358 22.14 -31.49 3.52
N GLU A 359 23.16 -30.79 4.01
CA GLU A 359 24.56 -30.94 3.57
C GLU A 359 25.26 -32.15 4.20
N ILE A 360 24.68 -32.76 5.25
CA ILE A 360 25.25 -33.94 5.91
C ILE A 360 24.94 -35.19 5.06
N PRO A 361 25.96 -35.99 4.69
CA PRO A 361 25.74 -37.24 3.99
C PRO A 361 24.76 -38.15 4.76
N ASN A 362 23.76 -38.67 4.05
CA ASN A 362 22.64 -39.51 4.55
C ASN A 362 21.47 -38.78 5.21
N LEU A 363 21.50 -37.45 5.38
CA LEU A 363 20.37 -36.67 5.94
C LEU A 363 19.72 -35.73 4.92
N ALA A 364 20.21 -35.73 3.67
CA ALA A 364 19.64 -34.96 2.57
C ALA A 364 18.17 -35.34 2.30
N GLY A 365 17.32 -34.35 2.05
CA GLY A 365 15.92 -34.55 1.65
C GLY A 365 14.94 -34.88 2.79
N SER A 366 15.38 -34.90 4.05
CA SER A 366 14.47 -35.06 5.18
C SER A 366 13.53 -33.85 5.31
N SER A 367 12.22 -34.10 5.33
CA SER A 367 11.16 -33.10 5.55
C SER A 367 10.87 -32.83 7.03
N ARG A 368 11.53 -33.56 7.94
CA ARG A 368 11.32 -33.43 9.39
C ARG A 368 11.88 -32.11 9.92
N ASP A 369 11.33 -31.64 11.02
CA ASP A 369 11.93 -30.55 11.78
C ASP A 369 13.31 -30.94 12.32
N VAL A 370 14.18 -29.94 12.50
CA VAL A 370 15.56 -30.14 12.97
C VAL A 370 15.61 -29.99 14.49
N GLU A 371 15.95 -31.06 15.20
CA GLU A 371 16.30 -30.93 16.62
C GLU A 371 17.81 -30.70 16.72
N TRP A 372 18.23 -29.56 17.26
CA TRP A 372 19.64 -29.20 17.31
C TRP A 372 20.02 -28.52 18.63
N GLU A 373 21.31 -28.55 18.93
CA GLU A 373 21.91 -27.81 20.05
C GLU A 373 23.23 -27.16 19.62
N LEU A 374 23.50 -25.99 20.20
CA LEU A 374 24.79 -25.33 20.09
C LEU A 374 25.77 -25.97 21.09
N LEU A 375 26.92 -26.42 20.60
CA LEU A 375 27.94 -27.03 21.46
C LEU A 375 28.87 -25.96 22.06
N PRO A 376 29.39 -26.17 23.29
CA PRO A 376 30.25 -25.20 23.98
C PRO A 376 31.57 -24.85 23.27
N ALA A 377 31.99 -25.66 22.31
CA ALA A 377 33.20 -25.43 21.53
C ALA A 377 33.04 -24.35 20.43
N THR A 378 31.83 -23.81 20.24
CA THR A 378 31.57 -22.71 19.30
C THR A 378 32.39 -21.47 19.67
N ASP A 379 33.17 -20.95 18.72
CA ASP A 379 34.07 -19.82 18.92
C ASP A 379 33.52 -18.49 18.33
N LEU A 380 32.24 -18.47 17.96
CA LEU A 380 31.53 -17.26 17.52
C LEU A 380 31.17 -16.40 18.74
N GLU A 381 31.91 -15.31 18.92
CA GLU A 381 31.79 -14.37 20.03
C GLU A 381 30.37 -13.80 20.18
N GLY A 382 29.96 -13.51 21.42
CA GLY A 382 28.65 -12.93 21.73
C GLY A 382 27.48 -13.93 21.80
N GLY A 383 27.67 -15.15 21.27
CA GLY A 383 26.60 -16.14 21.16
C GLY A 383 25.58 -15.80 20.08
N PRO A 384 24.54 -16.64 19.90
CA PRO A 384 23.52 -16.40 18.89
C PRO A 384 22.66 -15.18 19.26
N ASP A 385 22.28 -14.39 18.26
CA ASP A 385 21.38 -13.25 18.43
C ASP A 385 20.03 -13.75 18.99
N LYS A 386 19.59 -13.17 20.10
CA LYS A 386 18.42 -13.66 20.86
C LYS A 386 17.08 -13.36 20.17
N ASP A 387 17.04 -12.33 19.34
CA ASP A 387 15.80 -11.83 18.73
C ASP A 387 15.61 -12.41 17.32
N LYS A 388 16.71 -12.74 16.64
CA LYS A 388 16.73 -13.21 15.24
C LYS A 388 17.05 -14.69 15.10
N THR A 389 17.62 -15.33 16.11
CA THR A 389 17.76 -16.79 16.13
C THR A 389 16.40 -17.43 16.40
N THR A 390 16.02 -18.36 15.54
CA THR A 390 14.77 -19.11 15.63
C THR A 390 15.06 -20.61 15.75
N PHE A 391 14.02 -21.43 15.67
CA PHE A 391 14.18 -22.88 15.65
C PHE A 391 14.96 -23.37 14.41
N ASP A 392 14.81 -22.71 13.27
CA ASP A 392 15.39 -23.14 11.99
C ASP A 392 16.58 -22.29 11.54
N GLU A 393 16.83 -21.16 12.18
CA GLU A 393 17.88 -20.23 11.80
C GLU A 393 18.70 -19.80 13.01
N VAL A 394 20.02 -19.77 12.86
CA VAL A 394 20.92 -19.19 13.86
C VAL A 394 21.66 -18.02 13.25
N LEU A 395 21.77 -16.91 13.99
CA LEU A 395 22.47 -15.71 13.57
C LEU A 395 23.56 -15.35 14.59
N PHE A 396 24.76 -15.05 14.09
CA PHE A 396 25.88 -14.54 14.89
C PHE A 396 26.40 -13.22 14.31
N HIS A 397 26.78 -12.30 15.20
CA HIS A 397 27.41 -11.04 14.85
C HIS A 397 28.92 -11.13 15.08
N VAL A 398 29.70 -11.18 14.00
CA VAL A 398 31.15 -11.35 14.06
C VAL A 398 31.85 -10.01 13.78
N PRO A 399 32.49 -9.38 14.78
CA PRO A 399 33.29 -8.18 14.55
C PRO A 399 34.55 -8.53 13.75
N LEU A 400 34.81 -7.76 12.70
CA LEU A 400 35.96 -7.92 11.81
C LEU A 400 36.86 -6.68 11.89
N PRO A 401 38.17 -6.83 12.13
CA PRO A 401 39.09 -5.71 12.12
C PRO A 401 39.23 -5.12 10.71
N ALA A 402 39.65 -3.86 10.63
CA ALA A 402 40.09 -3.26 9.37
C ALA A 402 41.37 -3.92 8.87
N ARG A 403 41.64 -3.84 7.56
CA ARG A 403 42.94 -4.19 7.01
C ARG A 403 44.06 -3.30 7.57
N ASP A 404 45.28 -3.80 7.54
CA ASP A 404 46.44 -3.02 7.94
C ASP A 404 46.82 -1.95 6.89
N LYS A 405 47.80 -1.09 7.25
CA LYS A 405 48.29 -0.02 6.37
C LYS A 405 48.96 -0.53 5.08
N SER A 406 49.38 -1.80 5.03
CA SER A 406 49.95 -2.43 3.84
C SER A 406 48.87 -2.97 2.88
N GLY A 407 47.60 -2.90 3.29
CA GLY A 407 46.46 -3.42 2.53
C GLY A 407 46.13 -4.89 2.83
N LYS A 408 46.84 -5.52 3.77
CA LYS A 408 46.65 -6.93 4.12
C LYS A 408 45.54 -7.07 5.15
N ALA A 409 44.59 -7.96 4.88
CA ALA A 409 43.54 -8.32 5.82
C ALA A 409 44.05 -9.36 6.84
N GLU A 410 43.56 -9.28 8.07
CA GLU A 410 43.73 -10.36 9.04
C GLU A 410 42.80 -11.52 8.67
N LYS A 411 43.36 -12.74 8.64
CA LYS A 411 42.58 -13.96 8.41
C LYS A 411 42.03 -14.48 9.74
N LEU A 412 40.74 -14.27 9.95
CA LEU A 412 40.01 -14.77 11.10
C LEU A 412 39.48 -16.17 10.81
N VAL A 413 39.69 -17.11 11.73
CA VAL A 413 39.08 -18.44 11.67
C VAL A 413 38.07 -18.57 12.80
N ARG A 414 36.84 -18.95 12.44
CA ARG A 414 35.75 -19.22 13.38
C ARG A 414 35.10 -20.56 13.08
N ARG A 415 34.49 -21.18 14.10
CA ARG A 415 33.87 -22.49 14.12
C ARG A 415 32.54 -22.45 14.85
N LEU A 416 31.52 -22.92 14.17
CA LEU A 416 30.20 -23.18 14.72
C LEU A 416 30.06 -24.69 14.94
N HIS A 417 29.89 -25.09 16.19
CA HIS A 417 29.74 -26.49 16.58
C HIS A 417 28.27 -26.78 16.89
N LEU A 418 27.66 -27.64 16.10
CA LEU A 418 26.24 -28.02 16.20
C LEU A 418 26.11 -29.51 16.45
N ARG A 419 25.15 -29.92 17.26
CA ARG A 419 24.69 -31.31 17.31
C ARG A 419 23.25 -31.38 16.83
N PHE A 420 23.00 -32.13 15.75
CA PHE A 420 21.66 -32.56 15.36
C PHE A 420 21.30 -33.83 16.11
N ARG A 421 20.12 -33.84 16.74
CA ARG A 421 19.63 -34.92 17.58
C ARG A 421 18.60 -35.75 16.82
N ASN A 422 18.48 -37.01 17.25
CA ASN A 422 17.41 -37.91 16.86
C ASN A 422 17.18 -38.03 15.34
N GLU A 423 18.26 -38.25 14.60
CA GLU A 423 18.26 -38.47 13.15
C GLU A 423 18.30 -39.98 12.86
N TRP A 424 17.50 -40.48 11.90
CA TRP A 424 17.38 -41.93 11.64
C TRP A 424 17.03 -42.32 10.21
#